data_AF-A0A7Y4ZTT3-F1
#
_entry.id   AF-A0A7Y4ZTT3-F1
#
_cell.length_a   1.000
_cell.length_b   1.000
_cell.length_c   1.000
_cell.angle_alpha   90.00
_cell.angle_beta   90.00
_cell.angle_gamma   90.00
#
_symmetry.space_group_name_H-M   'P 1'
#
loop_
_entity.id
_entity.type
_entity.pdbx_description
1 polymer ?
#
loop_
_entity_poly.entity_id
_entity_poly.type
_entity_poly.pdbx_seq_one_letter_code
_entity_poly.pdbx_strand_id
1 'polypeptide(L)'
;MRRLICLVFVTVLSLFLFAACGRSGLGDYELADGGLDSSVKCGPTTCPGGCCDENGTCRSGTDLVRCGTFGRSCSNCAAQGFDTCNAETKSCGKTVAGCNAQTCPNGCCALQGGRDVCLSGSDDTACGVGGRTCDRCSDRGQACDGKSRTCGGTACDARTCPNGCCSGATCFSGRDPKLCGVSGVQCDDCQAKGQSCQPAGPGLGGKCTGTPTCSPANCPTGCCNGNACLPGADDTACGGGGLACSVCPANTQCNTATRKCEPKPACGPGNCAGCCLGDICVLPGDSNTACGKAGLACANCAGAGKVCQAGACVDGCNATSCPSGCCKGNTCLTGTQDNACGKSGSTCADCTGTAQICNGGACQAPCGPATCPGCCQGNTCQAGFLNNRCGSGGGACSDCTTAGQTCDTSQLPRICTVGGTCPSAYPACPGGVTTAPRTPAVVCGGQTLVDARVACTGGPNTTSCTNFFQFLNLTDPGCGVCLSDFRFNFNGGDGRGVYKCVAPFVDAACNRNTGCASDCENTSCAMCPSSAAESNCRSTVRGGQCQTFNTQTTCATTALLGTASFCNPATYGGNFGTWLEGVGGRYCNTP
;
A
#
# COMPACT_ATOMS: atom_id res chain seq x y z
N MET A 1 31.40 -29.07 51.92
CA MET A 1 32.68 -29.20 51.18
C MET A 1 32.98 -27.84 50.56
N ARG A 2 33.82 -27.02 51.21
CA ARG A 2 35.22 -26.71 50.86
C ARG A 2 35.37 -25.54 49.86
N ARG A 3 35.90 -24.41 50.40
CA ARG A 3 36.90 -23.48 49.81
C ARG A 3 36.40 -22.46 48.77
N LEU A 4 36.88 -21.21 48.63
CA LEU A 4 37.77 -20.28 49.36
C LEU A 4 37.80 -18.96 48.52
N ILE A 5 37.85 -17.79 49.17
CA ILE A 5 38.71 -16.60 48.90
C ILE A 5 38.73 -15.89 47.52
N CYS A 6 38.42 -14.57 47.51
CA CYS A 6 39.24 -13.42 47.03
C CYS A 6 38.34 -12.18 46.79
N LEU A 7 38.37 -11.14 47.64
CA LEU A 7 39.21 -9.91 47.56
C LEU A 7 38.75 -8.89 46.49
N VAL A 8 38.25 -7.70 46.89
CA VAL A 8 38.98 -6.40 46.91
C VAL A 8 38.02 -5.21 47.18
N PHE A 9 38.22 -4.60 48.35
CA PHE A 9 38.23 -3.17 48.75
C PHE A 9 37.12 -2.14 48.39
N VAL A 10 36.41 -1.75 49.46
CA VAL A 10 36.28 -0.39 50.05
C VAL A 10 35.89 0.78 49.12
N THR A 11 34.62 1.15 49.23
CA THR A 11 34.03 2.43 48.83
C THR A 11 34.02 3.44 49.98
N VAL A 12 34.07 4.74 49.62
CA VAL A 12 33.78 5.96 50.41
C VAL A 12 35.02 6.69 50.98
N LEU A 13 35.47 7.79 50.35
CA LEU A 13 35.09 9.17 50.69
C LEU A 13 36.03 10.23 50.02
N SER A 14 35.40 11.26 49.43
CA SER A 14 35.83 12.68 49.32
C SER A 14 37.07 13.11 48.50
N LEU A 15 36.81 13.84 47.40
CA LEU A 15 37.45 15.15 47.14
C LEU A 15 36.60 16.03 46.19
N PHE A 16 36.66 17.32 46.48
CA PHE A 16 35.74 18.42 46.18
C PHE A 16 36.03 19.20 44.86
N LEU A 17 35.08 20.08 44.51
CA LEU A 17 35.15 21.26 43.59
C LEU A 17 35.06 20.92 42.08
N PHE A 18 34.14 21.46 41.27
CA PHE A 18 33.65 22.85 41.18
C PHE A 18 32.15 22.95 40.82
N ALA A 19 31.48 23.96 41.39
CA ALA A 19 30.21 24.49 40.93
C ALA A 19 30.35 25.07 39.51
N ALA A 20 29.61 24.53 38.54
CA ALA A 20 29.44 25.15 37.24
C ALA A 20 28.53 26.38 37.39
N CYS A 21 29.11 27.57 37.29
CA CYS A 21 28.36 28.80 37.08
C CYS A 21 27.51 28.66 35.81
N GLY A 22 26.23 29.05 35.92
CA GLY A 22 25.34 29.24 34.79
C GLY A 22 25.94 30.22 33.79
N ARG A 23 25.95 29.83 32.52
CA ARG A 23 26.28 30.70 31.41
C ARG A 23 25.13 31.68 31.18
N SER A 24 25.40 32.95 31.45
CA SER A 24 24.63 34.07 30.92
C SER A 24 25.08 34.37 29.49
N GLY A 25 24.12 34.41 28.56
CA GLY A 25 24.24 35.14 27.29
C GLY A 25 24.81 34.34 26.11
N LEU A 26 24.12 34.49 24.98
CA LEU A 26 24.40 33.98 23.63
C LEU A 26 23.77 32.60 23.34
N GLY A 27 22.44 32.59 23.25
CA GLY A 27 21.72 31.61 22.44
C GLY A 27 21.56 32.17 21.03
N ASP A 28 22.41 31.68 20.14
CA ASP A 28 22.08 31.17 18.81
C ASP A 28 21.13 32.02 17.94
N TYR A 29 21.77 32.90 17.14
CA TYR A 29 21.20 33.35 15.88
C TYR A 29 21.30 32.18 14.88
N GLU A 30 20.35 31.25 14.92
CA GLU A 30 20.13 30.38 13.75
C GLU A 30 19.50 31.23 12.64
N LEU A 31 20.18 31.25 11.50
CA LEU A 31 19.74 31.84 10.25
C LEU A 31 18.42 31.18 9.83
N ALA A 32 17.32 31.92 9.96
CA ALA A 32 16.13 31.69 9.16
C ALA A 32 16.26 32.55 7.89
N ASP A 33 16.21 31.86 6.74
CA ASP A 33 16.41 32.41 5.41
C ASP A 33 15.52 33.62 5.10
N GLY A 34 16.16 34.71 4.68
CA GLY A 34 15.52 35.94 4.23
C GLY A 34 14.88 35.77 2.86
N GLY A 35 13.62 35.32 2.82
CA GLY A 35 12.70 35.52 1.71
C GLY A 35 12.09 36.93 1.74
N LEU A 36 12.20 37.64 0.62
CA LEU A 36 11.64 38.97 0.38
C LEU A 36 10.12 39.00 0.54
N ASP A 37 9.60 39.79 1.50
CA ASP A 37 8.27 40.39 1.38
C ASP A 37 8.25 41.79 2.01
N SER A 38 7.78 42.74 1.22
CA SER A 38 7.64 44.15 1.56
C SER A 38 6.33 44.38 2.31
N SER A 39 6.24 43.87 3.54
CA SER A 39 5.22 44.29 4.50
C SER A 39 5.87 44.40 5.87
N VAL A 40 5.77 45.57 6.50
CA VAL A 40 6.15 45.76 7.91
C VAL A 40 5.24 44.86 8.74
N LYS A 41 5.66 43.61 9.03
CA LYS A 41 4.75 42.63 9.64
C LYS A 41 4.54 42.90 11.13
N CYS A 42 5.59 43.20 11.88
CA CYS A 42 5.49 43.59 13.29
C CYS A 42 6.77 44.28 13.76
N GLY A 43 6.62 45.37 14.53
CA GLY A 43 7.70 46.14 15.12
C GLY A 43 7.17 47.18 16.10
N PRO A 44 8.03 48.04 16.69
CA PRO A 44 7.63 48.98 17.75
C PRO A 44 6.52 49.96 17.33
N THR A 45 6.42 50.27 16.04
CA THR A 45 5.40 51.17 15.47
C THR A 45 4.08 50.48 15.14
N THR A 46 4.11 49.19 14.75
CA THR A 46 2.91 48.42 14.38
C THR A 46 2.39 47.54 15.53
N CYS A 47 3.20 47.35 16.58
CA CYS A 47 2.90 46.54 17.75
C CYS A 47 3.38 47.21 19.07
N PRO A 48 2.99 48.47 19.35
CA PRO A 48 3.55 49.22 20.48
C PRO A 48 3.21 48.63 21.86
N GLY A 49 2.09 47.90 21.97
CA GLY A 49 1.62 47.28 23.23
C GLY A 49 1.85 45.77 23.31
N GLY A 50 2.60 45.19 22.37
CA GLY A 50 2.73 43.75 22.20
C GLY A 50 4.09 43.30 21.69
N CYS A 51 4.22 42.04 21.32
CA CYS A 51 5.46 41.45 20.81
C CYS A 51 5.23 40.77 19.45
N CYS A 52 6.31 40.54 18.71
CA CYS A 52 6.30 39.93 17.40
C CYS A 52 6.60 38.44 17.50
N ASP A 53 5.71 37.61 16.98
CA ASP A 53 6.00 36.18 16.85
C ASP A 53 6.94 35.86 15.69
N GLU A 54 7.32 34.59 15.55
CA GLU A 54 8.23 34.08 14.50
C GLU A 54 7.76 34.37 13.08
N ASN A 55 6.45 34.56 12.88
CA ASN A 55 5.85 34.91 11.58
C ASN A 55 5.78 36.43 11.36
N GLY A 56 6.33 37.21 12.30
CA GLY A 56 6.26 38.67 12.31
C GLY A 56 4.86 39.19 12.60
N THR A 57 3.98 38.46 13.28
CA THR A 57 2.62 38.94 13.63
C THR A 57 2.62 39.59 15.02
N CYS A 58 1.95 40.73 15.16
CA CYS A 58 1.76 41.38 16.46
C CYS A 58 0.84 40.55 17.37
N ARG A 59 1.36 40.18 18.54
CA ARG A 59 0.64 39.47 19.61
C ARG A 59 0.40 40.41 20.77
N SER A 60 -0.62 40.13 21.58
CA SER A 60 -0.98 40.95 22.76
C SER A 60 0.11 41.00 23.84
N GLY A 61 1.11 40.12 23.76
CA GLY A 61 2.25 40.13 24.68
C GLY A 61 1.97 39.61 26.08
N THR A 62 0.80 38.98 26.30
CA THR A 62 0.32 38.49 27.61
C THR A 62 0.28 36.98 27.73
N ASP A 63 0.61 36.28 26.65
CA ASP A 63 0.56 34.84 26.59
C ASP A 63 1.85 34.25 27.17
N LEU A 64 1.74 33.09 27.83
CA LEU A 64 2.87 32.40 28.46
C LEU A 64 3.99 32.06 27.46
N VAL A 65 3.66 31.75 26.20
CA VAL A 65 4.65 31.45 25.16
C VAL A 65 4.89 32.63 24.20
N ARG A 66 4.14 33.72 24.36
CA ARG A 66 4.27 34.95 23.56
C ARG A 66 4.19 36.19 24.44
N CYS A 67 5.12 36.30 25.37
CA CYS A 67 5.19 37.38 26.36
C CYS A 67 6.12 38.50 25.86
N GLY A 68 5.72 39.75 26.01
CA GLY A 68 6.59 40.88 25.67
C GLY A 68 5.84 42.14 25.25
N THR A 69 6.60 43.19 24.96
CA THR A 69 6.07 44.50 24.61
C THR A 69 7.02 45.24 23.64
N PHE A 70 6.65 46.44 23.20
CA PHE A 70 7.42 47.32 22.32
C PHE A 70 7.78 46.72 20.96
N GLY A 71 6.98 45.78 20.45
CA GLY A 71 7.19 45.17 19.14
C GLY A 71 8.54 44.44 19.02
N ARG A 72 9.10 43.99 20.15
CA ARG A 72 10.25 43.09 20.20
C ARG A 72 9.79 41.65 19.97
N SER A 73 10.73 40.74 19.72
CA SER A 73 10.42 39.31 19.62
C SER A 73 9.75 38.79 20.89
N CYS A 74 8.71 37.99 20.73
CA CYS A 74 8.01 37.39 21.86
C CYS A 74 8.91 36.40 22.63
N SER A 75 8.89 36.51 23.95
CA SER A 75 9.55 35.58 24.87
C SER A 75 8.64 34.40 25.18
N ASN A 76 9.21 33.20 25.17
CA ASN A 76 8.55 32.00 25.65
C ASN A 76 8.90 31.78 27.13
N CYS A 77 8.02 32.23 28.03
CA CYS A 77 8.24 32.15 29.47
C CYS A 77 8.27 30.69 29.96
N ALA A 78 7.42 29.82 29.40
CA ALA A 78 7.41 28.40 29.73
C ALA A 78 8.76 27.74 29.44
N ALA A 79 9.37 28.04 28.29
CA ALA A 79 10.70 27.53 27.92
C ALA A 79 11.81 28.04 28.84
N GLN A 80 11.67 29.26 29.36
CA GLN A 80 12.57 29.85 30.36
C GLN A 80 12.28 29.35 31.79
N GLY A 81 11.33 28.42 31.94
CA GLY A 81 10.96 27.80 33.19
C GLY A 81 10.04 28.64 34.08
N PHE A 82 9.46 29.73 33.57
CA PHE A 82 8.48 30.59 34.23
C PHE A 82 7.04 30.07 33.99
N ASP A 83 6.11 30.34 34.93
CA ASP A 83 4.73 29.83 34.88
C ASP A 83 3.68 30.90 34.53
N THR A 84 4.09 32.16 34.45
CA THR A 84 3.22 33.28 34.10
C THR A 84 3.92 34.31 33.21
N CYS A 85 3.14 34.97 32.36
CA CYS A 85 3.47 36.25 31.74
C CYS A 85 2.65 37.33 32.46
N ASN A 86 3.32 38.25 33.14
CA ASN A 86 2.62 39.29 33.88
C ASN A 86 1.93 40.26 32.91
N ALA A 87 0.61 40.41 33.03
CA ALA A 87 -0.17 41.17 32.07
C ALA A 87 0.10 42.69 32.11
N GLU A 88 0.63 43.20 33.22
CA GLU A 88 0.92 44.62 33.43
C GLU A 88 2.34 44.98 32.97
N THR A 89 3.33 44.17 33.34
CA THR A 89 4.72 44.41 32.96
C THR A 89 5.13 43.73 31.66
N LYS A 90 4.32 42.80 31.14
CA LYS A 90 4.61 41.96 29.96
C LYS A 90 5.93 41.19 30.09
N SER A 91 6.20 40.71 31.31
CA SER A 91 7.44 40.06 31.71
C SER A 91 7.19 38.64 32.22
N CYS A 92 8.15 37.74 31.97
CA CYS A 92 8.09 36.37 32.45
C CYS A 92 8.29 36.30 33.97
N GLY A 93 7.52 35.44 34.65
CA GLY A 93 7.59 35.28 36.09
C GLY A 93 7.04 33.96 36.63
N LYS A 94 7.18 33.79 37.94
CA LYS A 94 6.62 32.66 38.71
C LYS A 94 5.71 33.14 39.80
N THR A 95 4.56 32.50 39.95
CA THR A 95 3.68 32.74 41.10
C THR A 95 4.31 32.11 42.34
N VAL A 96 4.45 32.89 43.42
CA VAL A 96 5.07 32.44 44.67
C VAL A 96 4.14 32.70 45.86
N ALA A 97 4.24 31.86 46.90
CA ALA A 97 3.42 32.00 48.12
C ALA A 97 3.79 33.25 48.96
N GLY A 98 4.93 33.86 48.68
CA GLY A 98 5.39 35.14 49.20
C GLY A 98 6.65 35.54 48.45
N CYS A 99 6.75 36.78 47.97
CA CYS A 99 7.90 37.23 47.18
C CYS A 99 8.90 38.02 48.03
N ASN A 100 10.11 37.47 48.16
CA ASN A 100 11.21 38.06 48.92
C ASN A 100 12.57 37.54 48.40
N ALA A 101 13.66 37.93 49.05
CA ALA A 101 15.02 37.53 48.64
C ALA A 101 15.27 36.00 48.62
N GLN A 102 14.50 35.20 49.37
CA GLN A 102 14.65 33.75 49.39
C GLN A 102 13.89 33.07 48.25
N THR A 103 12.67 33.55 47.95
CA THR A 103 11.81 32.97 46.91
C THR A 103 12.06 33.58 45.53
N CYS A 104 12.67 34.76 45.47
CA CYS A 104 12.98 35.50 44.25
C CYS A 104 14.41 36.09 44.26
N PRO A 105 15.47 35.28 44.50
CA PRO A 105 16.84 35.81 44.65
C PRO A 105 17.37 36.48 43.39
N ASN A 106 17.01 35.98 42.20
CA ASN A 106 17.52 36.43 40.91
C ASN A 106 16.57 37.40 40.18
N GLY A 107 15.49 37.80 40.83
CA GLY A 107 14.42 38.59 40.22
C GLY A 107 13.84 39.63 41.17
N CYS A 108 12.74 40.22 40.76
CA CYS A 108 12.04 41.24 41.53
C CYS A 108 10.56 40.87 41.71
N CYS A 109 9.93 41.47 42.70
CA CYS A 109 8.57 41.18 43.13
C CYS A 109 7.58 42.15 42.51
N ALA A 110 6.50 41.60 41.99
CA ALA A 110 5.32 42.33 41.54
C ALA A 110 4.05 41.63 42.04
N LEU A 111 3.00 42.41 42.30
CA LEU A 111 1.68 41.88 42.65
C LEU A 111 0.83 41.75 41.38
N GLN A 112 0.27 40.56 41.13
CA GLN A 112 -0.66 40.33 40.03
C GLN A 112 -1.93 39.66 40.55
N GLY A 113 -3.07 40.36 40.48
CA GLY A 113 -4.35 39.80 40.92
C GLY A 113 -4.39 39.41 42.40
N GLY A 114 -3.63 40.10 43.25
CA GLY A 114 -3.53 39.81 44.69
C GLY A 114 -2.58 38.66 45.05
N ARG A 115 -1.82 38.11 44.09
CA ARG A 115 -0.79 37.10 44.32
C ARG A 115 0.60 37.68 44.06
N ASP A 116 1.57 37.23 44.84
CA ASP A 116 2.97 37.58 44.67
C ASP A 116 3.57 36.85 43.47
N VAL A 117 4.19 37.60 42.57
CA VAL A 117 4.87 37.07 41.38
C VAL A 117 6.33 37.50 41.40
N CYS A 118 7.22 36.51 41.32
CA CYS A 118 8.64 36.72 41.10
C CYS A 118 8.90 36.86 39.59
N LEU A 119 9.18 38.08 39.12
CA LEU A 119 9.53 38.37 37.73
C LEU A 119 11.01 38.13 37.46
N SER A 120 11.35 37.87 36.20
CA SER A 120 12.71 37.60 35.72
C SER A 120 13.73 38.66 36.14
N GLY A 121 13.30 39.91 36.33
CA GLY A 121 14.13 41.02 36.77
C GLY A 121 15.00 41.64 35.68
N SER A 122 14.87 41.21 34.42
CA SER A 122 15.72 41.61 33.28
C SER A 122 15.02 42.49 32.27
N ASP A 123 13.71 42.66 32.40
CA ASP A 123 12.90 43.39 31.43
C ASP A 123 12.86 44.88 31.79
N ASP A 124 12.78 45.74 30.77
CA ASP A 124 12.77 47.20 30.93
C ASP A 124 11.54 47.71 31.72
N THR A 125 10.51 46.88 31.87
CA THR A 125 9.26 47.11 32.63
C THR A 125 9.21 46.35 33.96
N ALA A 126 10.21 45.50 34.24
CA ALA A 126 10.31 44.71 35.46
C ALA A 126 11.78 44.40 35.79
N CYS A 127 12.54 45.45 36.09
CA CYS A 127 13.96 45.35 36.40
C CYS A 127 14.19 45.20 37.90
N GLY A 128 15.10 44.32 38.30
CA GLY A 128 15.50 44.21 39.70
C GLY A 128 16.00 42.82 40.07
N VAL A 129 16.54 42.72 41.28
CA VAL A 129 17.11 41.49 41.84
C VAL A 129 16.90 41.45 43.36
N GLY A 130 16.99 40.25 43.95
CA GLY A 130 16.93 40.07 45.40
C GLY A 130 15.52 40.19 45.99
N GLY A 131 14.47 39.95 45.21
CA GLY A 131 13.09 39.92 45.68
C GLY A 131 12.59 41.26 46.24
N ARG A 132 13.13 42.36 45.71
CA ARG A 132 12.64 43.72 45.94
C ARG A 132 11.57 44.06 44.91
N THR A 133 10.79 45.12 45.13
CA THR A 133 9.81 45.60 44.14
C THR A 133 10.48 45.89 42.79
N CYS A 134 9.86 45.43 41.70
CA CYS A 134 10.38 45.69 40.35
C CYS A 134 10.36 47.17 39.98
N ASP A 135 11.47 47.66 39.42
CA ASP A 135 11.58 48.98 38.81
C ASP A 135 11.10 48.96 37.34
N ARG A 136 10.44 50.05 36.92
CA ARG A 136 10.06 50.31 35.52
C ARG A 136 11.05 51.29 34.90
N CYS A 137 12.12 50.76 34.30
CA CYS A 137 13.17 51.58 33.68
C CYS A 137 12.65 52.34 32.46
N SER A 138 11.75 51.71 31.69
CA SER A 138 11.10 52.28 30.51
C SER A 138 10.30 53.56 30.79
N ASP A 139 9.73 53.71 31.99
CA ASP A 139 9.03 54.95 32.40
C ASP A 139 9.99 56.16 32.45
N ARG A 140 11.30 55.90 32.62
CA ARG A 140 12.36 56.90 32.69
C ARG A 140 13.23 56.94 31.43
N GLY A 141 12.87 56.19 30.38
CA GLY A 141 13.69 56.07 29.16
C GLY A 141 15.02 55.33 29.37
N GLN A 142 15.12 54.53 30.43
CA GLN A 142 16.30 53.75 30.78
C GLN A 142 16.08 52.28 30.40
N ALA A 143 17.18 51.55 30.15
CA ALA A 143 17.13 50.10 29.99
C ALA A 143 17.38 49.41 31.33
N CYS A 144 16.87 48.19 31.47
CA CYS A 144 17.35 47.29 32.51
C CYS A 144 18.71 46.72 32.08
N ASP A 145 19.77 47.00 32.83
CA ASP A 145 21.05 46.32 32.61
C ASP A 145 20.90 44.85 33.00
N GLY A 146 20.97 43.94 32.02
CA GLY A 146 20.79 42.50 32.23
C GLY A 146 21.83 41.85 33.16
N LYS A 147 22.94 42.54 33.47
CA LYS A 147 23.96 42.07 34.41
C LYS A 147 23.77 42.65 35.80
N SER A 148 23.60 43.97 35.93
CA SER A 148 23.46 44.60 37.25
C SER A 148 22.02 44.60 37.78
N ARG A 149 21.03 44.31 36.92
CA ARG A 149 19.59 44.33 37.22
C ARG A 149 19.14 45.65 37.84
N THR A 150 19.69 46.75 37.33
CA THR A 150 19.38 48.12 37.73
C THR A 150 19.02 48.95 36.51
N CYS A 151 18.12 49.92 36.68
CA CYS A 151 17.85 50.90 35.63
C CYS A 151 19.07 51.79 35.39
N GLY A 152 19.56 51.81 34.16
CA GLY A 152 20.74 52.58 33.78
C GLY A 152 20.96 52.60 32.28
N GLY A 153 21.76 53.56 31.81
CA GLY A 153 21.97 53.77 30.38
C GLY A 153 20.74 54.29 29.64
N THR A 154 20.97 54.89 28.48
CA THR A 154 19.89 55.24 27.54
C THR A 154 19.49 53.96 26.82
N ALA A 155 18.26 53.47 27.02
CA ALA A 155 17.75 52.35 26.21
C ALA A 155 17.80 52.78 24.74
N CYS A 156 18.44 52.02 23.85
CA CYS A 156 18.36 52.30 22.42
C CYS A 156 17.04 51.75 21.88
N ASP A 157 16.12 52.65 21.57
CA ASP A 157 14.80 52.35 21.02
C ASP A 157 14.31 53.50 20.12
N ALA A 158 13.08 53.41 19.64
CA ALA A 158 12.51 54.42 18.74
C ALA A 158 12.41 55.83 19.37
N ARG A 159 12.43 55.95 20.71
CA ARG A 159 12.34 57.25 21.42
C ARG A 159 13.71 57.91 21.55
N THR A 160 14.75 57.12 21.80
CA THR A 160 16.11 57.63 22.04
C THR A 160 17.00 57.58 20.78
N CYS A 161 16.62 56.76 19.80
CA CYS A 161 17.29 56.59 18.51
C CYS A 161 16.34 56.77 17.32
N PRO A 162 15.56 57.86 17.25
CA PRO A 162 14.48 58.03 16.25
C PRO A 162 15.01 58.05 14.80
N ASN A 163 16.24 58.55 14.62
CA ASN A 163 16.86 58.75 13.32
C ASN A 163 17.86 57.66 12.96
N GLY A 164 18.03 56.62 13.79
CA GLY A 164 19.12 55.66 13.67
C GLY A 164 18.70 54.23 13.99
N CYS A 165 19.67 53.34 14.13
CA CYS A 165 19.46 51.95 14.54
C CYS A 165 20.30 51.59 15.76
N CYS A 166 19.90 50.53 16.43
CA CYS A 166 20.48 50.04 17.66
C CYS A 166 21.39 48.86 17.40
N SER A 167 22.62 48.92 17.90
CA SER A 167 23.46 47.74 18.11
C SER A 167 23.76 47.67 19.60
N GLY A 168 23.08 46.75 20.28
CA GLY A 168 23.00 46.76 21.75
C GLY A 168 22.28 48.00 22.28
N ALA A 169 22.84 48.64 23.32
CA ALA A 169 22.32 49.88 23.90
C ALA A 169 22.80 51.15 23.18
N THR A 170 23.59 51.02 22.11
CA THR A 170 24.19 52.16 21.41
C THR A 170 23.38 52.50 20.15
N CYS A 171 23.01 53.77 20.02
CA CYS A 171 22.37 54.32 18.83
C CYS A 171 23.42 54.72 17.78
N PHE A 172 23.32 54.13 16.61
CA PHE A 172 24.11 54.48 15.43
C PHE A 172 23.27 55.28 14.45
N SER A 173 23.91 56.08 13.60
CA SER A 173 23.23 56.93 12.61
C SER A 173 22.38 56.13 11.60
N GLY A 174 22.57 54.81 11.53
CA GLY A 174 21.75 53.95 10.69
C GLY A 174 22.08 54.03 9.20
N ARG A 175 23.23 54.64 8.84
CA ARG A 175 23.65 54.90 7.46
C ARG A 175 24.85 54.06 7.02
N ASP A 176 25.52 53.42 7.97
CA ASP A 176 26.66 52.56 7.67
C ASP A 176 26.14 51.26 7.03
N PRO A 177 26.75 50.75 5.95
CA PRO A 177 26.40 49.47 5.36
C PRO A 177 26.40 48.29 6.34
N LYS A 178 27.18 48.33 7.43
CA LYS A 178 27.18 47.32 8.50
C LYS A 178 26.24 47.63 9.67
N LEU A 179 25.81 48.89 9.78
CA LEU A 179 24.92 49.38 10.84
C LEU A 179 23.78 50.19 10.22
N CYS A 180 22.97 49.52 9.40
CA CYS A 180 21.89 50.13 8.65
C CYS A 180 20.55 49.98 9.37
N GLY A 181 19.77 51.04 9.45
CA GLY A 181 18.42 50.97 10.02
C GLY A 181 17.92 52.34 10.44
N VAL A 182 16.67 52.46 10.86
CA VAL A 182 16.05 53.72 11.26
C VAL A 182 15.00 53.47 12.36
N SER A 183 14.67 54.49 13.15
CA SER A 183 13.63 54.39 14.20
C SER A 183 13.95 53.43 15.34
N GLY A 184 15.23 53.31 15.71
CA GLY A 184 15.67 52.56 16.88
C GLY A 184 15.46 51.04 16.77
N VAL A 185 15.30 50.54 15.54
CA VAL A 185 15.32 49.11 15.23
C VAL A 185 16.74 48.55 15.35
N GLN A 186 16.91 47.24 15.45
CA GLN A 186 18.26 46.65 15.40
C GLN A 186 18.94 46.96 14.06
N CYS A 187 20.22 47.30 14.13
CA CYS A 187 21.02 47.56 12.93
C CYS A 187 21.20 46.30 12.09
N ASP A 188 20.99 46.43 10.79
CA ASP A 188 21.25 45.41 9.77
C ASP A 188 22.63 45.58 9.12
N ASP A 189 23.29 44.47 8.81
CA ASP A 189 24.49 44.43 7.98
C ASP A 189 24.11 44.20 6.50
N CYS A 190 23.88 45.30 5.77
CA CYS A 190 23.63 45.26 4.33
C CYS A 190 24.84 44.75 3.55
N GLN A 191 26.07 44.99 4.03
CA GLN A 191 27.28 44.54 3.36
C GLN A 191 27.37 43.00 3.36
N ALA A 192 27.06 42.35 4.47
CA ALA A 192 26.94 40.90 4.55
C ALA A 192 25.88 40.35 3.58
N LYS A 193 24.83 41.14 3.32
CA LYS A 193 23.75 40.82 2.37
C LYS A 193 24.07 41.21 0.91
N GLY A 194 25.26 41.77 0.62
CA GLY A 194 25.63 42.25 -0.72
C GLY A 194 24.80 43.46 -1.20
N GLN A 195 24.22 44.21 -0.26
CA GLN A 195 23.34 45.36 -0.49
C GLN A 195 23.99 46.66 0.01
N SER A 196 23.39 47.79 -0.35
CA SER A 196 23.77 49.11 0.14
C SER A 196 22.75 49.64 1.13
N CYS A 197 23.20 50.36 2.16
CA CYS A 197 22.29 51.07 3.06
C CYS A 197 21.81 52.36 2.40
N GLN A 198 20.57 52.39 1.90
CA GLN A 198 19.98 53.60 1.32
C GLN A 198 19.28 54.43 2.40
N PRO A 199 19.61 55.73 2.56
CA PRO A 199 18.96 56.59 3.54
C PRO A 199 17.45 56.73 3.28
N ALA A 200 16.65 56.65 4.34
CA ALA A 200 15.20 56.87 4.30
C ALA A 200 14.81 58.36 4.18
N GLY A 201 15.77 59.27 4.31
CA GLY A 201 15.58 60.72 4.16
C GLY A 201 16.76 61.55 4.71
N PRO A 202 16.73 62.88 4.58
CA PRO A 202 17.74 63.77 5.15
C PRO A 202 17.78 63.64 6.68
N GLY A 203 18.96 63.36 7.25
CA GLY A 203 19.13 63.14 8.69
C GLY A 203 18.62 61.80 9.23
N LEU A 204 17.90 61.00 8.43
CA LEU A 204 17.41 59.68 8.82
C LEU A 204 18.42 58.57 8.48
N GLY A 205 18.36 57.46 9.20
CA GLY A 205 19.03 56.21 8.90
C GLY A 205 18.47 55.57 7.62
N GLY A 206 18.77 54.30 7.37
CA GLY A 206 18.54 53.68 6.06
C GLY A 206 17.88 52.31 6.10
N LYS A 207 17.61 51.80 4.89
CA LYS A 207 17.17 50.42 4.64
C LYS A 207 18.14 49.76 3.67
N CYS A 208 18.40 48.47 3.84
CA CYS A 208 19.18 47.74 2.84
C CYS A 208 18.41 47.67 1.51
N THR A 209 19.08 48.09 0.44
CA THR A 209 18.54 48.08 -0.92
C THR A 209 19.62 47.71 -1.94
N GLY A 210 19.18 47.26 -3.10
CA GLY A 210 20.03 46.76 -4.18
C GLY A 210 19.82 45.27 -4.42
N THR A 211 20.05 44.84 -5.65
CA THR A 211 20.14 43.42 -5.99
C THR A 211 21.49 42.92 -5.48
N PRO A 212 21.55 41.83 -4.67
CA PRO A 212 22.82 41.34 -4.15
C PRO A 212 23.76 41.03 -5.30
N THR A 213 24.83 41.80 -5.48
CA THR A 213 25.86 41.46 -6.46
C THR A 213 26.62 40.26 -5.94
N CYS A 214 26.65 39.18 -6.73
CA CYS A 214 27.37 37.98 -6.36
C CYS A 214 28.86 38.28 -6.28
N SER A 215 29.48 37.88 -5.16
CA SER A 215 30.86 38.19 -4.81
C SER A 215 31.42 37.09 -3.89
N PRO A 216 32.74 37.07 -3.63
CA PRO A 216 33.32 36.13 -2.67
C PRO A 216 32.75 36.25 -1.24
N ALA A 217 32.17 37.41 -0.87
CA ALA A 217 31.63 37.64 0.47
C ALA A 217 30.28 36.94 0.70
N ASN A 218 29.43 36.84 -0.33
CA ASN A 218 28.10 36.20 -0.26
C ASN A 218 28.05 34.86 -1.02
N CYS A 219 29.12 34.49 -1.72
CA CYS A 219 29.24 33.24 -2.46
C CYS A 219 30.59 32.52 -2.21
N PRO A 220 31.01 32.30 -0.94
CA PRO A 220 32.35 31.82 -0.63
C PRO A 220 32.63 30.40 -1.16
N THR A 221 31.61 29.57 -1.29
CA THR A 221 31.72 28.17 -1.75
C THR A 221 31.17 27.93 -3.16
N GLY A 222 30.54 28.94 -3.76
CA GLY A 222 29.86 28.85 -5.05
C GLY A 222 30.46 29.78 -6.12
N CYS A 223 29.81 29.85 -7.28
CA CYS A 223 30.20 30.73 -8.38
C CYS A 223 29.05 31.68 -8.76
N CYS A 224 29.39 32.76 -9.45
CA CYS A 224 28.46 33.81 -9.83
C CYS A 224 27.97 33.64 -11.27
N ASN A 225 26.67 33.46 -11.44
CA ASN A 225 25.99 33.64 -12.72
C ASN A 225 25.20 34.96 -12.69
N GLY A 226 25.84 36.03 -13.17
CA GLY A 226 25.38 37.39 -12.90
C GLY A 226 25.37 37.68 -11.40
N ASN A 227 24.21 38.05 -10.86
CA ASN A 227 24.01 38.33 -9.44
C ASN A 227 23.58 37.11 -8.61
N ALA A 228 23.36 35.96 -9.25
CA ALA A 228 23.00 34.73 -8.56
C ALA A 228 24.25 33.95 -8.13
N CYS A 229 24.34 33.62 -6.83
CA CYS A 229 25.30 32.64 -6.34
C CYS A 229 24.75 31.23 -6.60
N LEU A 230 25.42 30.49 -7.48
CA LEU A 230 25.12 29.09 -7.77
C LEU A 230 26.05 28.18 -6.96
N PRO A 231 25.61 26.94 -6.62
CA PRO A 231 26.39 26.02 -5.82
C PRO A 231 27.76 25.65 -6.38
N GLY A 232 28.04 25.92 -7.67
CA GLY A 232 29.35 25.69 -8.27
C GLY A 232 29.65 24.21 -8.55
N ALA A 233 28.63 23.35 -8.61
CA ALA A 233 28.74 21.90 -8.69
C ALA A 233 28.29 21.32 -10.04
N ASP A 234 27.61 22.13 -10.86
CA ASP A 234 27.01 21.68 -12.12
C ASP A 234 27.94 21.92 -13.31
N ASP A 235 27.88 21.06 -14.32
CA ASP A 235 28.67 21.19 -15.56
C ASP A 235 28.41 22.50 -16.30
N THR A 236 27.23 23.10 -16.14
CA THR A 236 26.86 24.40 -16.73
C THR A 236 27.12 25.60 -15.81
N ALA A 237 27.54 25.35 -14.57
CA ALA A 237 27.78 26.38 -13.56
C ALA A 237 28.89 25.93 -12.59
N CYS A 238 30.06 25.61 -13.13
CA CYS A 238 31.19 25.11 -12.36
C CYS A 238 32.06 26.26 -11.87
N GLY A 239 32.45 26.24 -10.60
CA GLY A 239 33.34 27.24 -10.01
C GLY A 239 33.17 27.37 -8.50
N GLY A 240 33.95 28.25 -7.89
CA GLY A 240 33.94 28.49 -6.45
C GLY A 240 34.53 29.86 -6.09
N GLY A 241 34.40 30.26 -4.82
CA GLY A 241 35.03 31.48 -4.30
C GLY A 241 34.43 32.79 -4.84
N GLY A 242 33.17 32.77 -5.29
CA GLY A 242 32.47 33.95 -5.79
C GLY A 242 33.02 34.51 -7.11
N LEU A 243 33.74 33.67 -7.86
CA LEU A 243 34.15 33.95 -9.24
C LEU A 243 33.02 33.61 -10.21
N ALA A 244 33.09 34.09 -11.45
CA ALA A 244 32.10 33.79 -12.48
C ALA A 244 31.99 32.27 -12.75
N CYS A 245 30.76 31.76 -12.87
CA CYS A 245 30.51 30.38 -13.22
C CYS A 245 31.03 30.07 -14.63
N SER A 246 31.65 28.91 -14.79
CA SER A 246 32.12 28.41 -16.07
C SER A 246 31.26 27.24 -16.55
N VAL A 247 31.00 27.19 -17.86
CA VAL A 247 30.44 26.01 -18.51
C VAL A 247 31.59 25.08 -18.87
N CYS A 248 31.55 23.84 -18.41
CA CYS A 248 32.56 22.85 -18.70
C CYS A 248 32.55 22.48 -20.20
N PRO A 249 33.72 22.47 -20.87
CA PRO A 249 33.82 22.08 -22.27
C PRO A 249 33.43 20.61 -22.48
N ALA A 250 33.15 20.24 -23.73
CA ALA A 250 32.77 18.87 -24.08
C ALA A 250 33.78 17.85 -23.53
N ASN A 251 33.26 16.73 -23.00
CA ASN A 251 34.02 15.66 -22.34
C ASN A 251 34.70 16.03 -21.00
N THR A 252 34.27 17.11 -20.36
CA THR A 252 34.66 17.45 -18.98
C THR A 252 33.43 17.58 -18.09
N GLN A 253 33.58 17.32 -16.79
CA GLN A 253 32.54 17.50 -15.76
C GLN A 253 33.07 18.39 -14.62
N CYS A 254 32.18 19.06 -13.90
CA CYS A 254 32.56 19.82 -12.71
C CYS A 254 32.92 18.87 -11.58
N ASN A 255 34.20 18.83 -11.20
CA ASN A 255 34.61 18.12 -10.00
C ASN A 255 34.14 18.91 -8.77
N THR A 256 33.22 18.34 -8.00
CA THR A 256 32.60 19.00 -6.84
C THR A 256 33.57 19.26 -5.69
N ALA A 257 34.70 18.55 -5.63
CA ALA A 257 35.75 18.76 -4.64
C ALA A 257 36.72 19.88 -5.05
N THR A 258 37.12 19.93 -6.32
CA THR A 258 38.10 20.91 -6.81
C THR A 258 37.46 22.18 -7.39
N ARG A 259 36.14 22.15 -7.64
CA ARG A 259 35.35 23.23 -8.27
C ARG A 259 35.89 23.64 -9.64
N LYS A 260 36.43 22.67 -10.39
CA LYS A 260 37.03 22.85 -11.71
C LYS A 260 36.47 21.82 -12.69
N CYS A 261 36.46 22.19 -13.97
CA CYS A 261 36.15 21.27 -15.05
C CYS A 261 37.31 20.31 -15.26
N GLU A 262 37.06 19.03 -15.06
CA GLU A 262 38.02 17.94 -15.20
C GLU A 262 37.52 16.92 -16.22
N PRO A 263 38.39 16.12 -16.87
CA PRO A 263 37.96 15.10 -17.81
C PRO A 263 36.87 14.22 -17.20
N LYS A 264 35.76 14.08 -17.92
CA LYS A 264 34.66 13.23 -17.48
C LYS A 264 35.19 11.79 -17.42
N PRO A 265 35.12 11.11 -16.25
CA PRO A 265 35.52 9.72 -16.18
C PRO A 265 34.65 8.91 -17.15
N ALA A 266 35.29 8.00 -17.90
CA ALA A 266 34.59 7.09 -18.79
C ALA A 266 33.46 6.38 -18.04
N CYS A 267 32.34 6.14 -18.72
CA CYS A 267 31.23 5.45 -18.09
C CYS A 267 31.65 4.03 -17.69
N GLY A 268 31.39 3.66 -16.43
CA GLY A 268 31.73 2.35 -15.92
C GLY A 268 31.12 2.06 -14.55
N PRO A 269 31.47 0.91 -13.94
CA PRO A 269 30.89 0.48 -12.66
C PRO A 269 31.12 1.46 -11.50
N GLY A 270 32.15 2.30 -11.57
CA GLY A 270 32.49 3.27 -10.52
C GLY A 270 31.65 4.54 -10.54
N ASN A 271 30.94 4.84 -11.63
CA ASN A 271 30.20 6.10 -11.78
C ASN A 271 28.81 5.94 -12.43
N CYS A 272 28.39 4.71 -12.76
CA CYS A 272 27.10 4.44 -13.39
C CYS A 272 26.37 3.27 -12.71
N ALA A 273 25.22 3.54 -12.08
CA ALA A 273 24.39 2.48 -11.50
C ALA A 273 23.57 1.72 -12.56
N GLY A 274 23.24 2.37 -13.68
CA GLY A 274 22.57 1.79 -14.85
C GLY A 274 23.56 1.16 -15.83
N CYS A 275 23.47 1.46 -17.11
CA CYS A 275 24.38 0.94 -18.15
C CYS A 275 25.04 2.04 -18.98
N CYS A 276 26.12 1.69 -19.68
CA CYS A 276 26.92 2.62 -20.47
C CYS A 276 26.61 2.48 -21.97
N LEU A 277 26.19 3.59 -22.60
CA LEU A 277 26.08 3.73 -24.04
C LEU A 277 27.19 4.67 -24.52
N GLY A 278 28.38 4.12 -24.75
CA GLY A 278 29.62 4.91 -24.82
C GLY A 278 29.95 5.50 -23.44
N ASP A 279 30.30 6.78 -23.38
CA ASP A 279 30.57 7.51 -22.12
C ASP A 279 29.29 8.05 -21.43
N ILE A 280 28.11 7.72 -21.97
CA ILE A 280 26.82 8.14 -21.41
C ILE A 280 26.32 7.05 -20.46
N CYS A 281 26.12 7.42 -19.19
CA CYS A 281 25.41 6.59 -18.22
C CYS A 281 23.90 6.71 -18.40
N VAL A 282 23.25 5.62 -18.83
CA VAL A 282 21.81 5.51 -18.94
C VAL A 282 21.25 5.02 -17.62
N LEU A 283 20.50 5.87 -16.92
CA LEU A 283 19.77 5.53 -15.70
C LEU A 283 18.25 5.58 -15.93
N PRO A 284 17.48 4.62 -15.37
CA PRO A 284 17.94 3.48 -14.56
C PRO A 284 18.49 2.29 -15.39
N GLY A 285 18.48 2.37 -16.73
CA GLY A 285 18.94 1.28 -17.61
C GLY A 285 17.88 0.19 -17.83
N ASP A 286 16.60 0.56 -17.78
CA ASP A 286 15.44 -0.32 -17.90
C ASP A 286 14.77 -0.28 -19.29
N SER A 287 15.32 0.48 -20.23
CA SER A 287 14.80 0.57 -21.59
C SER A 287 15.13 -0.70 -22.39
N ASN A 288 14.19 -1.16 -23.21
CA ASN A 288 14.42 -2.28 -24.12
C ASN A 288 15.53 -2.00 -25.15
N THR A 289 15.86 -0.75 -25.45
CA THR A 289 16.97 -0.39 -26.37
C THR A 289 18.26 -0.05 -25.65
N ALA A 290 18.23 0.11 -24.32
CA ALA A 290 19.39 0.45 -23.50
C ALA A 290 19.26 -0.19 -22.11
N CYS A 291 19.36 -1.51 -22.08
CA CYS A 291 19.14 -2.35 -20.91
C CYS A 291 20.46 -2.71 -20.21
N GLY A 292 20.54 -2.50 -18.92
CA GLY A 292 21.67 -2.97 -18.14
C GLY A 292 21.76 -2.30 -16.77
N LYS A 293 22.71 -2.77 -15.97
CA LYS A 293 23.00 -2.24 -14.63
C LYS A 293 24.49 -2.35 -14.33
N ALA A 294 24.92 -1.72 -13.23
CA ALA A 294 26.27 -1.77 -12.70
C ALA A 294 27.36 -1.23 -13.66
N GLY A 295 27.01 -0.27 -14.50
CA GLY A 295 27.94 0.44 -15.38
C GLY A 295 28.55 -0.44 -16.47
N LEU A 296 27.89 -1.55 -16.81
CA LEU A 296 28.23 -2.38 -17.96
C LEU A 296 27.64 -1.78 -19.24
N ALA A 297 28.11 -2.21 -20.41
CA ALA A 297 27.57 -1.76 -21.69
C ALA A 297 26.06 -2.04 -21.80
N CYS A 298 25.29 -1.06 -22.27
CA CYS A 298 23.86 -1.23 -22.49
C CYS A 298 23.58 -2.27 -23.59
N ALA A 299 22.66 -3.20 -23.31
CA ALA A 299 22.17 -4.17 -24.27
C ALA A 299 20.91 -3.65 -24.98
N ASN A 300 20.81 -3.88 -26.29
CA ASN A 300 19.61 -3.61 -27.08
C ASN A 300 18.72 -4.87 -27.12
N CYS A 301 17.87 -5.03 -26.11
CA CYS A 301 16.93 -6.16 -26.03
C CYS A 301 15.89 -6.13 -27.15
N ALA A 302 15.42 -4.95 -27.56
CA ALA A 302 14.44 -4.80 -28.65
C ALA A 302 14.96 -5.36 -29.98
N GLY A 303 16.23 -5.11 -30.30
CA GLY A 303 16.91 -5.67 -31.47
C GLY A 303 17.05 -7.20 -31.44
N ALA A 304 16.94 -7.80 -30.25
CA ALA A 304 16.97 -9.25 -30.04
C ALA A 304 15.57 -9.86 -29.77
N GLY A 305 14.48 -9.09 -29.91
CA GLY A 305 13.11 -9.54 -29.62
C GLY A 305 12.84 -9.82 -28.13
N LYS A 306 13.66 -9.26 -27.23
CA LYS A 306 13.62 -9.44 -25.78
C LYS A 306 13.17 -8.15 -25.08
N VAL A 307 12.89 -8.24 -23.78
CA VAL A 307 12.61 -7.07 -22.92
C VAL A 307 13.69 -6.88 -21.88
N CYS A 308 13.88 -5.63 -21.46
CA CYS A 308 14.70 -5.34 -20.31
C CYS A 308 13.90 -5.60 -19.04
N GLN A 309 14.34 -6.56 -18.23
CA GLN A 309 13.80 -6.79 -16.90
C GLN A 309 14.96 -6.90 -15.90
N ALA A 310 14.93 -6.05 -14.87
CA ALA A 310 15.97 -6.00 -13.83
C ALA A 310 17.41 -5.83 -14.38
N GLY A 311 17.55 -5.07 -15.48
CA GLY A 311 18.83 -4.81 -16.15
C GLY A 311 19.38 -5.98 -16.96
N ALA A 312 18.53 -6.93 -17.37
CA ALA A 312 18.89 -8.04 -18.26
C ALA A 312 17.89 -8.19 -19.39
N CYS A 313 18.36 -8.59 -20.58
CA CYS A 313 17.49 -8.96 -21.69
C CYS A 313 16.90 -10.35 -21.43
N VAL A 314 15.61 -10.38 -21.09
CA VAL A 314 14.84 -11.61 -20.89
C VAL A 314 13.86 -11.79 -22.03
N ASP A 315 13.43 -13.03 -22.27
CA ASP A 315 12.34 -13.27 -23.20
C ASP A 315 11.08 -12.54 -22.71
N GLY A 316 10.41 -11.85 -23.63
CA GLY A 316 9.17 -11.13 -23.36
C GLY A 316 8.04 -12.04 -22.87
N CYS A 317 6.81 -11.53 -22.86
CA CYS A 317 5.67 -12.37 -22.52
C CYS A 317 5.55 -13.54 -23.53
N ASN A 318 5.56 -14.77 -23.04
CA ASN A 318 5.49 -16.00 -23.82
C ASN A 318 4.90 -17.16 -22.98
N ALA A 319 4.80 -18.35 -23.56
CA ALA A 319 4.22 -19.52 -22.90
C ALA A 319 4.93 -19.93 -21.59
N THR A 320 6.24 -19.68 -21.46
CA THR A 320 7.03 -19.98 -20.27
C THR A 320 6.86 -18.92 -19.19
N SER A 321 6.84 -17.64 -19.56
CA SER A 321 6.70 -16.53 -18.62
C SER A 321 5.24 -16.20 -18.27
N CYS A 322 4.28 -16.70 -19.06
CA CYS A 322 2.85 -16.51 -18.90
C CYS A 322 2.05 -17.81 -19.10
N PRO A 323 2.33 -18.89 -18.36
CA PRO A 323 1.78 -20.22 -18.62
C PRO A 323 0.25 -20.29 -18.46
N SER A 324 -0.29 -19.51 -17.53
CA SER A 324 -1.72 -19.48 -17.20
C SER A 324 -2.49 -18.34 -17.87
N GLY A 325 -1.81 -17.47 -18.60
CA GLY A 325 -2.37 -16.20 -19.10
C GLY A 325 -2.05 -15.92 -20.57
N CYS A 326 -2.27 -14.69 -21.00
CA CYS A 326 -1.99 -14.24 -22.36
C CYS A 326 -1.16 -12.96 -22.37
N CYS A 327 -0.57 -12.66 -23.52
CA CYS A 327 0.34 -11.56 -23.74
C CYS A 327 -0.36 -10.39 -24.43
N LYS A 328 -0.46 -9.26 -23.74
CA LYS A 328 -0.80 -7.97 -24.34
C LYS A 328 0.49 -7.16 -24.46
N GLY A 329 1.11 -7.22 -25.63
CA GLY A 329 2.52 -6.82 -25.77
C GLY A 329 3.40 -7.71 -24.91
N ASN A 330 4.22 -7.10 -24.03
CA ASN A 330 5.10 -7.83 -23.10
C ASN A 330 4.52 -8.00 -21.69
N THR A 331 3.27 -7.61 -21.47
CA THR A 331 2.61 -7.80 -20.18
C THR A 331 1.83 -9.12 -20.20
N CYS A 332 2.15 -10.00 -19.26
CA CYS A 332 1.35 -11.19 -18.98
C CYS A 332 0.09 -10.77 -18.23
N LEU A 333 -1.07 -10.92 -18.87
CA LEU A 333 -2.37 -10.74 -18.25
C LEU A 333 -2.93 -12.10 -17.86
N THR A 334 -3.83 -12.13 -16.88
CA THR A 334 -4.47 -13.36 -16.39
C THR A 334 -5.22 -14.11 -17.48
N GLY A 335 -5.56 -13.47 -18.60
CA GLY A 335 -6.19 -14.13 -19.74
C GLY A 335 -7.67 -14.45 -19.55
N THR A 336 -8.29 -13.85 -18.53
CA THR A 336 -9.67 -14.11 -18.11
C THR A 336 -10.64 -12.98 -18.40
N GLN A 337 -10.15 -11.84 -18.89
CA GLN A 337 -11.00 -10.68 -19.16
C GLN A 337 -11.50 -10.71 -20.61
N ASP A 338 -12.72 -10.27 -20.84
CA ASP A 338 -13.34 -10.26 -22.18
C ASP A 338 -12.53 -9.44 -23.19
N ASN A 339 -11.82 -8.40 -22.76
CA ASN A 339 -10.94 -7.58 -23.59
C ASN A 339 -9.46 -8.00 -23.57
N ALA A 340 -9.14 -9.12 -22.90
CA ALA A 340 -7.79 -9.67 -22.79
C ALA A 340 -7.85 -11.17 -22.47
N CYS A 341 -8.42 -11.93 -23.41
CA CYS A 341 -8.68 -13.36 -23.27
C CYS A 341 -7.58 -14.21 -23.90
N GLY A 342 -7.14 -15.25 -23.22
CA GLY A 342 -6.15 -16.19 -23.77
C GLY A 342 -5.47 -17.01 -22.69
N LYS A 343 -4.63 -17.96 -23.10
CA LYS A 343 -3.84 -18.80 -22.19
C LYS A 343 -2.51 -19.21 -22.82
N SER A 344 -1.62 -19.79 -22.02
CA SER A 344 -0.35 -20.35 -22.50
C SER A 344 0.53 -19.33 -23.23
N GLY A 345 0.50 -18.07 -22.79
CA GLY A 345 1.32 -16.99 -23.32
C GLY A 345 1.06 -16.63 -24.78
N SER A 346 -0.09 -17.02 -25.31
CA SER A 346 -0.59 -16.56 -26.61
C SER A 346 -0.95 -15.07 -26.55
N THR A 347 -1.11 -14.41 -27.70
CA THR A 347 -1.57 -13.03 -27.74
C THR A 347 -2.99 -12.91 -27.17
N CYS A 348 -3.21 -11.95 -26.29
CA CYS A 348 -4.55 -11.70 -25.74
C CYS A 348 -5.52 -11.28 -26.85
N ALA A 349 -6.64 -12.00 -26.96
CA ALA A 349 -7.76 -11.65 -27.82
C ALA A 349 -8.72 -10.68 -27.11
N ASP A 350 -9.36 -9.81 -27.88
CA ASP A 350 -10.48 -8.98 -27.42
C ASP A 350 -11.78 -9.59 -27.94
N CYS A 351 -12.51 -10.27 -27.05
CA CYS A 351 -13.77 -10.93 -27.33
C CYS A 351 -14.94 -9.94 -27.46
N THR A 352 -14.80 -8.72 -26.93
CA THR A 352 -15.89 -7.72 -26.93
C THR A 352 -16.20 -7.23 -28.34
N GLY A 353 -15.21 -7.22 -29.24
CA GLY A 353 -15.38 -6.84 -30.64
C GLY A 353 -16.31 -7.74 -31.45
N THR A 354 -16.57 -8.97 -30.98
CA THR A 354 -17.50 -9.94 -31.59
C THR A 354 -18.67 -10.29 -30.68
N ALA A 355 -18.96 -9.46 -29.67
CA ALA A 355 -19.97 -9.71 -28.64
C ALA A 355 -19.80 -11.07 -27.93
N GLN A 356 -18.54 -11.49 -27.72
CA GLN A 356 -18.17 -12.75 -27.08
C GLN A 356 -17.62 -12.53 -25.67
N ILE A 357 -17.85 -13.57 -24.88
CA ILE A 357 -17.30 -13.96 -23.59
C ILE A 357 -15.83 -14.39 -23.56
N CYS A 358 -14.97 -13.99 -22.61
CA CYS A 358 -13.79 -14.80 -22.31
C CYS A 358 -14.15 -15.98 -21.40
N ASN A 359 -14.12 -17.20 -21.93
CA ASN A 359 -14.38 -18.40 -21.15
C ASN A 359 -13.31 -19.48 -21.41
N GLY A 360 -12.64 -19.95 -20.35
CA GLY A 360 -11.57 -20.94 -20.46
C GLY A 360 -10.35 -20.49 -21.28
N GLY A 361 -10.11 -19.17 -21.37
CA GLY A 361 -9.04 -18.58 -22.18
C GLY A 361 -9.33 -18.56 -23.68
N ALA A 362 -10.60 -18.65 -24.08
CA ALA A 362 -11.03 -18.51 -25.47
C ALA A 362 -12.26 -17.60 -25.58
N CYS A 363 -12.35 -16.85 -26.68
CA CYS A 363 -13.55 -16.08 -26.99
C CYS A 363 -14.69 -17.03 -27.39
N GLN A 364 -15.78 -16.99 -26.64
CA GLN A 364 -16.94 -17.84 -26.83
C GLN A 364 -18.20 -16.99 -26.80
N ALA A 365 -19.23 -17.37 -27.54
CA ALA A 365 -20.52 -16.69 -27.42
C ALA A 365 -21.02 -16.76 -25.96
N PRO A 366 -21.65 -15.68 -25.44
CA PRO A 366 -22.21 -15.67 -24.10
C PRO A 366 -23.17 -16.84 -23.89
N CYS A 367 -23.40 -17.22 -22.65
CA CYS A 367 -24.39 -18.24 -22.34
C CYS A 367 -25.76 -17.73 -22.80
N GLY A 368 -26.42 -18.50 -23.67
CA GLY A 368 -27.70 -18.14 -24.25
C GLY A 368 -28.27 -19.30 -25.07
N PRO A 369 -29.40 -19.09 -25.77
CA PRO A 369 -30.12 -20.15 -26.46
C PRO A 369 -29.28 -20.90 -27.51
N ALA A 370 -28.32 -20.22 -28.13
CA ALA A 370 -27.43 -20.80 -29.14
C ALA A 370 -26.27 -21.63 -28.55
N THR A 371 -25.92 -21.41 -27.28
CA THR A 371 -24.73 -22.00 -26.63
C THR A 371 -25.07 -22.88 -25.44
N CYS A 372 -26.31 -22.84 -24.95
CA CYS A 372 -26.74 -23.58 -23.77
C CYS A 372 -28.15 -24.15 -23.94
N PRO A 373 -28.28 -25.48 -24.14
CA PRO A 373 -29.58 -26.15 -24.14
C PRO A 373 -30.31 -26.10 -22.78
N GLY A 374 -29.56 -25.94 -21.68
CA GLY A 374 -30.07 -25.81 -20.31
C GLY A 374 -30.35 -24.35 -19.92
N CYS A 375 -29.88 -23.90 -18.76
CA CYS A 375 -30.03 -22.51 -18.31
C CYS A 375 -28.69 -21.86 -17.97
N CYS A 376 -28.65 -20.54 -17.96
CA CYS A 376 -27.47 -19.75 -17.69
C CYS A 376 -27.47 -19.24 -16.25
N GLN A 377 -26.46 -19.65 -15.48
CA GLN A 377 -26.16 -19.06 -14.17
C GLN A 377 -24.93 -18.16 -14.35
N GLY A 378 -25.18 -16.86 -14.54
CA GLY A 378 -24.17 -15.99 -15.14
C GLY A 378 -23.86 -16.44 -16.57
N ASN A 379 -22.58 -16.61 -16.91
CA ASN A 379 -22.16 -17.12 -18.23
C ASN A 379 -21.83 -18.62 -18.23
N THR A 380 -22.16 -19.35 -17.15
CA THR A 380 -21.96 -20.80 -17.08
C THR A 380 -23.24 -21.51 -17.49
N CYS A 381 -23.15 -22.34 -18.53
CA CYS A 381 -24.25 -23.20 -18.94
C CYS A 381 -24.45 -24.33 -17.92
N GLN A 382 -25.61 -24.32 -17.27
CA GLN A 382 -26.04 -25.39 -16.38
C GLN A 382 -27.01 -26.29 -17.11
N ALA A 383 -26.99 -27.58 -16.80
CA ALA A 383 -27.87 -28.55 -17.46
C ALA A 383 -29.37 -28.34 -17.15
N GLY A 384 -29.71 -27.50 -16.16
CA GLY A 384 -31.04 -26.93 -16.01
C GLY A 384 -32.09 -27.83 -15.35
N PHE A 385 -31.70 -28.96 -14.76
CA PHE A 385 -32.62 -29.94 -14.17
C PHE A 385 -32.54 -30.03 -12.64
N LEU A 386 -31.65 -29.25 -12.01
CA LEU A 386 -31.47 -29.29 -10.57
C LEU A 386 -32.33 -28.23 -9.90
N ASN A 387 -32.84 -28.53 -8.71
CA ASN A 387 -33.75 -27.66 -7.98
C ASN A 387 -33.16 -26.27 -7.73
N ASN A 388 -31.84 -26.14 -7.55
CA ASN A 388 -31.16 -24.86 -7.34
C ASN A 388 -30.60 -24.22 -8.64
N ARG A 389 -30.86 -24.80 -9.80
CA ARG A 389 -30.44 -24.30 -11.12
C ARG A 389 -31.34 -24.87 -12.22
N CYS A 390 -32.62 -24.48 -12.13
CA CYS A 390 -33.70 -24.93 -13.00
C CYS A 390 -33.88 -24.01 -14.21
N GLY A 391 -34.07 -24.59 -15.39
CA GLY A 391 -34.38 -23.84 -16.62
C GLY A 391 -33.92 -24.55 -17.88
N SER A 392 -34.26 -24.01 -19.05
CA SER A 392 -33.92 -24.58 -20.35
C SER A 392 -33.87 -23.52 -21.45
N GLY A 393 -33.28 -23.83 -22.60
CA GLY A 393 -33.24 -22.95 -23.77
C GLY A 393 -32.34 -21.73 -23.62
N GLY A 394 -31.33 -21.78 -22.74
CA GLY A 394 -30.34 -20.73 -22.54
C GLY A 394 -30.86 -19.49 -21.81
N GLY A 395 -32.05 -19.57 -21.19
CA GLY A 395 -32.56 -18.55 -20.28
C GLY A 395 -31.87 -18.59 -18.91
N ALA A 396 -32.14 -17.63 -18.03
CA ALA A 396 -31.53 -17.58 -16.69
C ALA A 396 -31.96 -18.77 -15.81
N CYS A 397 -31.03 -19.35 -15.05
CA CYS A 397 -31.35 -20.39 -14.08
C CYS A 397 -32.14 -19.84 -12.89
N SER A 398 -33.17 -20.57 -12.48
CA SER A 398 -33.95 -20.31 -11.27
C SER A 398 -33.56 -21.26 -10.13
N ASP A 399 -33.55 -20.75 -8.90
CA ASP A 399 -33.41 -21.57 -7.69
C ASP A 399 -34.81 -21.83 -7.10
N CYS A 400 -35.31 -23.04 -7.30
CA CYS A 400 -36.61 -23.48 -6.78
C CYS A 400 -36.56 -23.81 -5.29
N THR A 401 -35.38 -24.02 -4.71
CA THR A 401 -35.25 -24.43 -3.30
C THR A 401 -35.60 -23.32 -2.33
N THR A 402 -35.41 -22.05 -2.72
CA THR A 402 -35.76 -20.87 -1.90
C THR A 402 -37.26 -20.73 -1.66
N ALA A 403 -38.10 -21.33 -2.51
CA ALA A 403 -39.56 -21.35 -2.37
C ALA A 403 -40.12 -22.73 -1.95
N GLY A 404 -39.26 -23.69 -1.56
CA GLY A 404 -39.69 -25.06 -1.24
C GLY A 404 -40.24 -25.84 -2.45
N GLN A 405 -39.81 -25.47 -3.66
CA GLN A 405 -40.27 -26.03 -4.93
C GLN A 405 -39.19 -26.92 -5.56
N THR A 406 -39.59 -27.74 -6.52
CA THR A 406 -38.71 -28.59 -7.32
C THR A 406 -38.70 -28.12 -8.77
N CYS A 407 -37.62 -28.42 -9.49
CA CYS A 407 -37.52 -28.13 -10.92
C CYS A 407 -38.35 -29.14 -11.72
N ASP A 408 -39.40 -28.70 -12.40
CA ASP A 408 -40.19 -29.54 -13.29
C ASP A 408 -39.46 -29.75 -14.61
N THR A 409 -38.88 -30.94 -14.77
CA THR A 409 -38.14 -31.33 -15.98
C THR A 409 -39.04 -31.77 -17.13
N SER A 410 -40.34 -31.92 -16.90
CA SER A 410 -41.33 -32.31 -17.91
C SER A 410 -41.86 -31.14 -18.74
N GLN A 411 -41.64 -29.91 -18.28
CA GLN A 411 -42.04 -28.67 -18.96
C GLN A 411 -40.89 -28.05 -19.76
N LEU A 412 -41.20 -27.39 -20.88
CA LEU A 412 -40.27 -26.57 -21.66
C LEU A 412 -40.92 -25.20 -21.92
N PRO A 413 -40.42 -24.09 -21.31
CA PRO A 413 -39.24 -24.03 -20.44
C PRO A 413 -39.47 -24.70 -19.08
N ARG A 414 -38.41 -25.28 -18.50
CA ARG A 414 -38.46 -25.89 -17.16
C ARG A 414 -38.73 -24.81 -16.12
N ILE A 415 -39.67 -25.08 -15.21
CA ILE A 415 -40.15 -24.12 -14.20
C ILE A 415 -40.09 -24.71 -12.79
N CYS A 416 -40.11 -23.83 -11.78
CA CYS A 416 -40.27 -24.26 -10.39
C CYS A 416 -41.73 -24.63 -10.11
N THR A 417 -41.96 -25.78 -9.47
CA THR A 417 -43.29 -26.27 -9.08
C THR A 417 -43.29 -26.79 -7.65
N VAL A 418 -44.39 -26.61 -6.93
CA VAL A 418 -44.56 -27.19 -5.58
C VAL A 418 -44.58 -28.72 -5.65
N GLY A 419 -43.79 -29.35 -4.79
CA GLY A 419 -43.29 -30.73 -4.84
C GLY A 419 -44.23 -31.81 -5.38
N GLY A 420 -43.73 -32.58 -6.35
CA GLY A 420 -44.30 -33.87 -6.68
C GLY A 420 -44.07 -34.90 -5.57
N THR A 421 -44.87 -35.96 -5.58
CA THR A 421 -44.78 -37.06 -4.61
C THR A 421 -43.42 -37.75 -4.69
N CYS A 422 -42.79 -38.04 -3.56
CA CYS A 422 -41.57 -38.85 -3.46
C CYS A 422 -41.89 -40.14 -2.69
N PRO A 423 -41.67 -41.33 -3.29
CA PRO A 423 -41.21 -41.52 -4.65
C PRO A 423 -42.28 -41.21 -5.70
N SER A 424 -41.89 -40.60 -6.82
CA SER A 424 -42.79 -40.32 -7.96
C SER A 424 -43.09 -41.60 -8.72
N ALA A 425 -44.30 -41.75 -9.25
CA ALA A 425 -44.68 -42.95 -10.00
C ALA A 425 -43.90 -43.04 -11.32
N TYR A 426 -43.38 -44.23 -11.62
CA TYR A 426 -42.71 -44.53 -12.89
C TYR A 426 -43.40 -45.72 -13.60
N PRO A 427 -44.55 -45.47 -14.26
CA PRO A 427 -45.41 -46.55 -14.75
C PRO A 427 -44.84 -47.30 -15.96
N ALA A 428 -44.00 -46.64 -16.77
CA ALA A 428 -43.38 -47.24 -17.94
C ALA A 428 -42.06 -46.53 -18.27
N CYS A 429 -41.13 -47.26 -18.89
CA CYS A 429 -39.89 -46.65 -19.37
C CYS A 429 -40.13 -45.81 -20.63
N PRO A 430 -39.79 -44.51 -20.62
CA PRO A 430 -39.96 -43.65 -21.79
C PRO A 430 -39.19 -44.15 -23.02
N GLY A 431 -39.70 -43.79 -24.21
CA GLY A 431 -39.03 -44.11 -25.47
C GLY A 431 -37.68 -43.41 -25.59
N GLY A 432 -36.66 -44.12 -26.06
CA GLY A 432 -35.32 -43.56 -26.29
C GLY A 432 -34.41 -43.50 -25.06
N VAL A 433 -34.88 -43.93 -23.89
CA VAL A 433 -34.05 -44.03 -22.68
C VAL A 433 -32.99 -45.12 -22.85
N THR A 434 -31.73 -44.74 -22.72
CA THR A 434 -30.57 -45.64 -22.75
C THR A 434 -29.51 -45.14 -21.78
N THR A 435 -28.61 -46.01 -21.31
CA THR A 435 -27.44 -45.54 -20.58
C THR A 435 -26.46 -44.87 -21.55
N ALA A 436 -26.23 -43.56 -21.37
CA ALA A 436 -25.27 -42.83 -22.18
C ALA A 436 -23.85 -43.36 -21.91
N PRO A 437 -23.14 -43.90 -22.93
CA PRO A 437 -21.80 -44.42 -22.75
C PRO A 437 -20.82 -43.28 -22.47
N ARG A 438 -19.84 -43.53 -21.60
CA ARG A 438 -18.71 -42.64 -21.39
C ARG A 438 -17.65 -42.93 -22.45
N THR A 439 -17.24 -41.91 -23.20
CA THR A 439 -16.08 -42.03 -24.09
C THR A 439 -14.79 -41.81 -23.28
N PRO A 440 -13.75 -42.63 -23.50
CA PRO A 440 -12.41 -42.38 -22.99
C PRO A 440 -11.93 -40.96 -23.29
N ALA A 441 -11.30 -40.30 -22.32
CA ALA A 441 -10.69 -38.98 -22.49
C ALA A 441 -9.52 -38.81 -21.50
N VAL A 442 -8.50 -38.05 -21.89
CA VAL A 442 -7.44 -37.60 -20.97
C VAL A 442 -7.88 -36.33 -20.26
N VAL A 443 -8.53 -36.47 -19.12
CA VAL A 443 -9.03 -35.32 -18.33
C VAL A 443 -8.58 -35.33 -16.87
N CYS A 444 -8.17 -36.47 -16.33
CA CYS A 444 -7.59 -36.63 -15.01
C CYS A 444 -6.09 -36.86 -15.08
N GLY A 445 -5.34 -36.40 -14.08
CA GLY A 445 -3.96 -36.84 -13.85
C GLY A 445 -3.89 -38.19 -13.13
N GLY A 446 -2.80 -38.95 -13.33
CA GLY A 446 -2.62 -40.26 -12.69
C GLY A 446 -2.58 -40.19 -11.15
N GLN A 447 -2.00 -39.13 -10.58
CA GLN A 447 -2.00 -38.91 -9.12
C GLN A 447 -3.41 -38.60 -8.59
N THR A 448 -4.21 -37.85 -9.35
CA THR A 448 -5.60 -37.56 -8.99
C THR A 448 -6.45 -38.84 -8.85
N LEU A 449 -6.17 -39.86 -9.66
CA LEU A 449 -6.83 -41.17 -9.56
C LEU A 449 -6.38 -41.95 -8.32
N VAL A 450 -5.10 -41.87 -7.96
CA VAL A 450 -4.56 -42.44 -6.72
C VAL A 450 -5.20 -41.77 -5.49
N ASP A 451 -5.33 -40.45 -5.52
CA ASP A 451 -5.99 -39.68 -4.46
C ASP A 451 -7.48 -40.03 -4.35
N ALA A 452 -8.17 -40.19 -5.50
CA ALA A 452 -9.55 -40.65 -5.55
C ALA A 452 -9.71 -42.03 -4.89
N ARG A 453 -8.79 -42.98 -5.16
CA ARG A 453 -8.78 -44.28 -4.48
C ARG A 453 -8.73 -44.10 -2.97
N VAL A 454 -7.72 -43.38 -2.47
CA VAL A 454 -7.49 -43.25 -1.03
C VAL A 454 -8.68 -42.58 -0.37
N ALA A 455 -9.13 -41.45 -0.91
CA ALA A 455 -10.22 -40.65 -0.36
C ALA A 455 -11.56 -41.40 -0.33
N CYS A 456 -11.79 -42.29 -1.30
CA CYS A 456 -13.06 -42.98 -1.48
C CYS A 456 -13.04 -44.46 -1.03
N THR A 457 -11.99 -44.90 -0.34
CA THR A 457 -11.87 -46.28 0.20
C THR A 457 -13.11 -46.72 1.00
N GLY A 458 -13.67 -45.82 1.81
CA GLY A 458 -14.86 -46.10 2.63
C GLY A 458 -16.20 -46.04 1.88
N GLY A 459 -16.19 -45.76 0.59
CA GLY A 459 -17.39 -45.64 -0.25
C GLY A 459 -17.68 -44.21 -0.75
N PRO A 460 -18.59 -44.08 -1.72
CA PRO A 460 -18.85 -42.83 -2.46
C PRO A 460 -19.42 -41.71 -1.59
N ASN A 461 -20.13 -42.06 -0.52
CA ASN A 461 -20.90 -41.13 0.31
C ASN A 461 -20.19 -40.83 1.63
N THR A 462 -18.98 -41.32 1.83
CA THR A 462 -18.17 -40.96 3.00
C THR A 462 -17.81 -39.48 2.95
N THR A 463 -17.61 -38.87 4.12
CA THR A 463 -17.16 -37.47 4.24
C THR A 463 -15.86 -37.26 3.48
N SER A 464 -14.91 -38.21 3.59
CA SER A 464 -13.64 -38.17 2.88
C SER A 464 -13.83 -38.13 1.35
N CYS A 465 -14.64 -39.04 0.80
CA CYS A 465 -14.91 -39.06 -0.64
C CYS A 465 -15.66 -37.80 -1.11
N THR A 466 -16.62 -37.33 -0.32
CA THR A 466 -17.40 -36.11 -0.65
C THR A 466 -16.51 -34.87 -0.69
N ASN A 467 -15.62 -34.71 0.30
CA ASN A 467 -14.69 -33.58 0.35
C ASN A 467 -13.68 -33.64 -0.81
N PHE A 468 -13.22 -34.83 -1.19
CA PHE A 468 -12.36 -35.01 -2.35
C PHE A 468 -13.05 -34.54 -3.64
N PHE A 469 -14.30 -34.95 -3.89
CA PHE A 469 -15.04 -34.49 -5.09
C PHE A 469 -15.35 -32.99 -5.06
N GLN A 470 -15.57 -32.40 -3.87
CA GLN A 470 -15.70 -30.94 -3.75
C GLN A 470 -14.40 -30.23 -4.13
N PHE A 471 -13.26 -30.69 -3.63
CA PHE A 471 -11.95 -30.18 -3.98
C PHE A 471 -11.66 -30.35 -5.48
N LEU A 472 -11.91 -31.56 -6.00
CA LEU A 472 -11.65 -31.90 -7.39
C LEU A 472 -12.46 -31.05 -8.36
N ASN A 473 -13.74 -30.81 -8.08
CA ASN A 473 -14.58 -29.96 -8.93
C ASN A 473 -14.13 -28.48 -8.96
N LEU A 474 -13.36 -28.04 -7.96
CA LEU A 474 -12.80 -26.67 -7.92
C LEU A 474 -11.45 -26.58 -8.63
N THR A 475 -10.62 -27.62 -8.51
CA THR A 475 -9.22 -27.59 -9.00
C THR A 475 -9.04 -28.22 -10.37
N ASP A 476 -9.87 -29.21 -10.71
CA ASP A 476 -9.89 -29.91 -11.98
C ASP A 476 -11.34 -30.33 -12.34
N PRO A 477 -12.16 -29.38 -12.82
CA PRO A 477 -13.56 -29.64 -13.12
C PRO A 477 -13.75 -30.67 -14.25
N GLY A 478 -12.78 -30.80 -15.16
CA GLY A 478 -12.81 -31.81 -16.22
C GLY A 478 -12.70 -33.22 -15.66
N CYS A 479 -11.72 -33.45 -14.78
CA CYS A 479 -11.59 -34.70 -14.06
C CYS A 479 -12.78 -34.96 -13.12
N GLY A 480 -13.22 -33.92 -12.41
CA GLY A 480 -14.37 -33.98 -11.50
C GLY A 480 -15.65 -34.47 -12.19
N VAL A 481 -15.98 -33.90 -13.36
CA VAL A 481 -17.11 -34.35 -14.18
C VAL A 481 -16.92 -35.80 -14.63
N CYS A 482 -15.74 -36.18 -15.10
CA CYS A 482 -15.51 -37.54 -15.58
C CYS A 482 -15.64 -38.60 -14.48
N LEU A 483 -15.04 -38.37 -13.30
CA LEU A 483 -15.13 -39.31 -12.18
C LEU A 483 -16.52 -39.32 -11.53
N SER A 484 -17.28 -38.22 -11.60
CA SER A 484 -18.61 -38.14 -11.00
C SER A 484 -19.61 -39.12 -11.63
N ASP A 485 -19.45 -39.45 -12.92
CA ASP A 485 -20.24 -40.47 -13.62
C ASP A 485 -20.12 -41.87 -13.00
N PHE A 486 -19.04 -42.11 -12.25
CA PHE A 486 -18.69 -43.37 -11.62
C PHE A 486 -18.89 -43.34 -10.09
N ARG A 487 -19.38 -42.23 -9.52
CA ARG A 487 -19.56 -42.11 -8.08
C ARG A 487 -20.89 -42.72 -7.63
N PHE A 488 -20.89 -44.00 -7.23
CA PHE A 488 -22.08 -44.71 -6.77
C PHE A 488 -21.80 -45.73 -5.66
N ASN A 489 -22.86 -46.17 -4.98
CA ASN A 489 -22.77 -47.02 -3.80
C ASN A 489 -22.99 -48.50 -4.11
N PHE A 490 -21.96 -49.32 -3.91
CA PHE A 490 -22.03 -50.78 -4.06
C PHE A 490 -23.05 -51.44 -3.13
N ASN A 491 -23.12 -50.98 -1.87
CA ASN A 491 -23.90 -51.63 -0.81
C ASN A 491 -25.38 -51.22 -0.80
N GLY A 492 -25.74 -50.15 -1.51
CA GLY A 492 -27.13 -49.72 -1.72
C GLY A 492 -27.76 -50.32 -2.98
N GLY A 493 -26.99 -51.12 -3.73
CA GLY A 493 -27.43 -51.64 -5.01
C GLY A 493 -27.48 -50.59 -6.13
N ASP A 494 -26.89 -49.41 -5.94
CA ASP A 494 -26.88 -48.40 -7.00
C ASP A 494 -26.03 -48.92 -8.18
N GLY A 495 -26.67 -49.36 -9.26
CA GLY A 495 -25.98 -49.96 -10.40
C GLY A 495 -25.50 -48.94 -11.43
N ARG A 496 -25.81 -47.65 -11.26
CA ARG A 496 -25.79 -46.67 -12.36
C ARG A 496 -24.38 -46.42 -12.90
N GLY A 497 -23.37 -46.37 -12.04
CA GLY A 497 -21.99 -46.23 -12.53
C GLY A 497 -21.43 -47.52 -13.14
N VAL A 498 -21.88 -48.70 -12.69
CA VAL A 498 -21.57 -49.97 -13.39
C VAL A 498 -22.21 -49.96 -14.77
N TYR A 499 -23.49 -49.59 -14.86
CA TYR A 499 -24.22 -49.49 -16.12
C TYR A 499 -23.55 -48.51 -17.08
N LYS A 500 -23.14 -47.32 -16.61
CA LYS A 500 -22.36 -46.37 -17.41
C LYS A 500 -21.02 -46.95 -17.87
N CYS A 501 -20.34 -47.70 -17.00
CA CYS A 501 -19.07 -48.33 -17.32
C CYS A 501 -19.22 -49.43 -18.39
N VAL A 502 -20.28 -50.24 -18.34
CA VAL A 502 -20.51 -51.34 -19.30
C VAL A 502 -21.29 -50.93 -20.55
N ALA A 503 -21.91 -49.75 -20.58
CA ALA A 503 -22.74 -49.28 -21.69
C ALA A 503 -22.08 -49.43 -23.08
N PRO A 504 -20.76 -49.20 -23.27
CA PRO A 504 -20.11 -49.42 -24.56
C PRO A 504 -19.98 -50.89 -24.99
N PHE A 505 -20.21 -51.84 -24.08
CA PHE A 505 -19.92 -53.28 -24.26
C PHE A 505 -21.17 -54.16 -24.28
N VAL A 506 -22.35 -53.56 -24.20
CA VAL A 506 -23.64 -54.26 -24.22
C VAL A 506 -24.42 -53.89 -25.47
N ASP A 507 -25.33 -54.77 -25.89
CA ASP A 507 -26.20 -54.47 -27.04
C ASP A 507 -27.24 -53.38 -26.74
N ALA A 508 -27.94 -52.91 -27.77
CA ALA A 508 -28.92 -51.84 -27.64
C ALA A 508 -30.11 -52.19 -26.72
N ALA A 509 -30.51 -53.45 -26.66
CA ALA A 509 -31.61 -53.90 -25.81
C ALA A 509 -31.18 -53.86 -24.33
N CYS A 510 -29.98 -54.32 -24.03
CA CYS A 510 -29.42 -54.28 -22.70
C CYS A 510 -29.14 -52.84 -22.26
N ASN A 511 -28.58 -52.01 -23.13
CA ASN A 511 -28.33 -50.60 -22.84
C ASN A 511 -29.64 -49.82 -22.55
N ARG A 512 -30.73 -50.21 -23.21
CA ARG A 512 -32.07 -49.71 -22.90
C ARG A 512 -32.51 -50.14 -21.50
N ASN A 513 -32.38 -51.42 -21.16
CA ASN A 513 -32.80 -51.94 -19.85
C ASN A 513 -32.04 -51.27 -18.70
N THR A 514 -30.72 -51.10 -18.82
CA THR A 514 -29.90 -50.39 -17.84
C THR A 514 -30.23 -48.89 -17.77
N GLY A 515 -30.60 -48.30 -18.92
CA GLY A 515 -31.14 -46.95 -19.01
C GLY A 515 -32.44 -46.80 -18.23
N CYS A 516 -33.42 -47.67 -18.49
CA CYS A 516 -34.72 -47.68 -17.84
C CYS A 516 -34.63 -47.88 -16.33
N ALA A 517 -33.71 -48.75 -15.86
CA ALA A 517 -33.47 -48.94 -14.43
C ALA A 517 -32.92 -47.66 -13.78
N SER A 518 -31.96 -47.02 -14.43
CA SER A 518 -31.36 -45.76 -13.95
C SER A 518 -32.37 -44.60 -13.97
N ASP A 519 -33.17 -44.51 -15.03
CA ASP A 519 -34.18 -43.47 -15.22
C ASP A 519 -35.34 -43.61 -14.24
N CYS A 520 -35.78 -44.84 -13.97
CA CYS A 520 -36.77 -45.11 -12.92
C CYS A 520 -36.31 -44.59 -11.57
N GLU A 521 -35.09 -44.91 -11.15
CA GLU A 521 -34.55 -44.45 -9.85
C GLU A 521 -34.39 -42.92 -9.81
N ASN A 522 -33.92 -42.31 -10.89
CA ASN A 522 -33.75 -40.86 -10.98
C ASN A 522 -35.09 -40.14 -10.94
N THR A 523 -36.03 -40.53 -11.80
CA THR A 523 -37.36 -39.91 -11.91
C THR A 523 -38.17 -40.12 -10.64
N SER A 524 -38.11 -41.31 -10.04
CA SER A 524 -38.82 -41.60 -8.79
C SER A 524 -38.30 -40.78 -7.62
N CYS A 525 -37.01 -40.45 -7.57
CA CYS A 525 -36.41 -39.74 -6.43
C CYS A 525 -36.10 -38.27 -6.69
N ALA A 526 -36.30 -37.77 -7.92
CA ALA A 526 -35.99 -36.39 -8.29
C ALA A 526 -36.78 -35.33 -7.50
N MET A 527 -37.99 -35.68 -7.06
CA MET A 527 -38.90 -34.75 -6.36
C MET A 527 -38.89 -34.90 -4.83
N CYS A 528 -37.87 -35.55 -4.27
CA CYS A 528 -37.77 -35.71 -2.81
C CYS A 528 -37.41 -34.39 -2.10
N PRO A 529 -38.02 -34.10 -0.93
CA PRO A 529 -37.95 -32.78 -0.28
C PRO A 529 -36.61 -32.51 0.42
N SER A 530 -35.73 -33.50 0.53
CA SER A 530 -34.40 -33.35 1.13
C SER A 530 -33.44 -34.41 0.59
N SER A 531 -32.14 -34.16 0.72
CA SER A 531 -31.09 -35.12 0.35
C SER A 531 -31.16 -36.42 1.17
N ALA A 532 -31.64 -36.34 2.42
CA ALA A 532 -31.92 -37.52 3.25
C ALA A 532 -33.12 -38.30 2.73
N ALA A 533 -34.20 -37.63 2.34
CA ALA A 533 -35.37 -38.25 1.73
C ALA A 533 -35.04 -38.86 0.36
N GLU A 534 -34.21 -38.20 -0.44
CA GLU A 534 -33.71 -38.73 -1.72
C GLU A 534 -32.84 -39.98 -1.49
N SER A 535 -31.91 -39.94 -0.53
CA SER A 535 -31.09 -41.10 -0.19
C SER A 535 -31.92 -42.30 0.27
N ASN A 536 -32.96 -42.05 1.06
CA ASN A 536 -33.91 -43.07 1.51
C ASN A 536 -34.86 -43.54 0.39
N CYS A 537 -35.23 -42.66 -0.54
CA CYS A 537 -35.97 -43.04 -1.73
C CYS A 537 -35.12 -43.98 -2.60
N ARG A 538 -33.87 -43.62 -2.87
CA ARG A 538 -32.96 -44.42 -3.70
C ARG A 538 -32.68 -45.81 -3.11
N SER A 539 -32.66 -45.95 -1.79
CA SER A 539 -32.51 -47.26 -1.14
C SER A 539 -33.78 -48.13 -1.22
N THR A 540 -34.96 -47.56 -1.43
CA THR A 540 -36.25 -48.28 -1.36
C THR A 540 -36.93 -48.47 -2.72
N VAL A 541 -36.87 -47.50 -3.64
CA VAL A 541 -37.57 -47.58 -4.94
C VAL A 541 -37.05 -48.70 -5.83
N ARG A 542 -35.78 -49.08 -5.65
CA ARG A 542 -35.11 -50.12 -6.41
C ARG A 542 -35.76 -51.50 -6.22
N GLY A 543 -36.08 -51.84 -4.97
CA GLY A 543 -36.82 -53.05 -4.61
C GLY A 543 -38.34 -52.89 -4.68
N GLY A 544 -38.82 -51.66 -4.90
CA GLY A 544 -40.23 -51.33 -5.10
C GLY A 544 -40.58 -51.16 -6.58
N GLN A 545 -41.08 -49.99 -6.95
CA GLN A 545 -41.59 -49.75 -8.31
C GLN A 545 -40.54 -49.93 -9.43
N CYS A 546 -39.25 -49.77 -9.15
CA CYS A 546 -38.19 -49.94 -10.14
C CYS A 546 -37.69 -51.39 -10.27
N GLN A 547 -38.26 -52.33 -9.51
CA GLN A 547 -37.78 -53.70 -9.46
C GLN A 547 -37.83 -54.39 -10.84
N THR A 548 -38.91 -54.19 -11.59
CA THR A 548 -39.10 -54.77 -12.93
C THR A 548 -38.03 -54.33 -13.93
N PHE A 549 -37.58 -53.07 -13.86
CA PHE A 549 -36.48 -52.60 -14.71
C PHE A 549 -35.12 -53.10 -14.22
N ASN A 550 -34.94 -53.22 -12.90
CA ASN A 550 -33.70 -53.72 -12.31
C ASN A 550 -33.46 -55.22 -12.56
N THR A 551 -34.49 -56.05 -12.65
CA THR A 551 -34.30 -57.48 -13.00
C THR A 551 -33.91 -57.68 -14.45
N GLN A 552 -34.26 -56.74 -15.34
CA GLN A 552 -33.92 -56.76 -16.75
C GLN A 552 -32.46 -56.34 -17.04
N THR A 553 -31.69 -55.90 -16.05
CA THR A 553 -30.27 -55.52 -16.21
C THR A 553 -29.31 -56.69 -16.06
N THR A 554 -29.81 -57.92 -15.87
CA THR A 554 -29.01 -59.16 -15.86
C THR A 554 -28.19 -59.37 -17.14
N CYS A 555 -28.61 -58.77 -18.26
CA CYS A 555 -27.85 -58.70 -19.49
C CYS A 555 -26.46 -58.06 -19.34
N ALA A 556 -26.29 -57.13 -18.38
CA ALA A 556 -25.01 -56.49 -18.09
C ALA A 556 -23.99 -57.45 -17.45
N THR A 557 -24.46 -58.53 -16.81
CA THR A 557 -23.60 -59.52 -16.14
C THR A 557 -22.66 -60.21 -17.12
N THR A 558 -23.09 -60.47 -18.36
CA THR A 558 -22.23 -61.06 -19.39
C THR A 558 -21.05 -60.15 -19.74
N ALA A 559 -21.27 -58.83 -19.84
CA ALA A 559 -20.20 -57.86 -20.07
C ALA A 559 -19.24 -57.78 -18.86
N LEU A 560 -19.79 -57.82 -17.63
CA LEU A 560 -19.01 -57.79 -16.38
C LEU A 560 -18.16 -59.03 -16.13
N LEU A 561 -18.47 -60.15 -16.79
CA LEU A 561 -17.67 -61.38 -16.75
C LEU A 561 -16.77 -61.54 -17.98
N GLY A 562 -16.92 -60.65 -18.97
CA GLY A 562 -16.22 -60.72 -20.26
C GLY A 562 -15.36 -59.48 -20.53
N THR A 563 -15.64 -58.81 -21.64
CA THR A 563 -14.84 -57.68 -22.19
C THR A 563 -14.84 -56.44 -21.30
N ALA A 564 -15.84 -56.27 -20.43
CA ALA A 564 -15.95 -55.18 -19.48
C ALA A 564 -15.72 -55.64 -18.02
N SER A 565 -14.93 -56.69 -17.82
CA SER A 565 -14.63 -57.21 -16.46
C SER A 565 -14.01 -56.17 -15.53
N PHE A 566 -13.28 -55.19 -16.06
CA PHE A 566 -12.76 -54.06 -15.29
C PHE A 566 -13.84 -53.13 -14.71
N CYS A 567 -15.10 -53.23 -15.17
CA CYS A 567 -16.23 -52.51 -14.58
C CYS A 567 -16.84 -53.26 -13.38
N ASN A 568 -16.46 -54.52 -13.16
CA ASN A 568 -17.04 -55.37 -12.12
C ASN A 568 -16.45 -55.02 -10.74
N PRO A 569 -17.24 -54.54 -9.77
CA PRO A 569 -16.73 -54.24 -8.43
C PRO A 569 -16.04 -55.43 -7.74
N ALA A 570 -16.43 -56.66 -8.08
CA ALA A 570 -15.83 -57.87 -7.53
C ALA A 570 -14.34 -58.02 -7.91
N THR A 571 -13.90 -57.51 -9.06
CA THR A 571 -12.47 -57.57 -9.46
C THR A 571 -11.58 -56.71 -8.57
N TYR A 572 -12.17 -55.79 -7.80
CA TYR A 572 -11.48 -54.89 -6.89
C TYR A 572 -11.76 -55.22 -5.42
N GLY A 573 -12.23 -56.44 -5.13
CA GLY A 573 -12.56 -56.88 -3.78
C GLY A 573 -13.73 -56.11 -3.15
N GLY A 574 -14.59 -55.49 -3.97
CA GLY A 574 -15.68 -54.64 -3.49
C GLY A 574 -15.24 -53.31 -2.88
N ASN A 575 -13.97 -52.92 -3.04
CA ASN A 575 -13.48 -51.63 -2.57
C ASN A 575 -13.79 -50.53 -3.60
N PHE A 576 -14.57 -49.53 -3.19
CA PHE A 576 -15.03 -48.47 -4.09
C PHE A 576 -13.88 -47.59 -4.59
N GLY A 577 -12.91 -47.27 -3.73
CA GLY A 577 -11.77 -46.45 -4.10
C GLY A 577 -10.91 -47.10 -5.19
N THR A 578 -10.56 -48.38 -5.02
CA THR A 578 -9.74 -49.10 -6.02
C THR A 578 -10.48 -49.31 -7.34
N TRP A 579 -11.79 -49.56 -7.27
CA TRP A 579 -12.64 -49.62 -8.47
C TRP A 579 -12.70 -48.27 -9.19
N LEU A 580 -12.85 -47.16 -8.45
CA LEU A 580 -12.94 -45.81 -9.02
C LEU A 580 -11.65 -45.39 -9.72
N GLU A 581 -10.49 -45.72 -9.15
CA GLU A 581 -9.18 -45.54 -9.80
C GLU A 581 -9.07 -46.37 -11.08
N GLY A 582 -9.45 -47.66 -11.04
CA GLY A 582 -9.36 -48.56 -12.19
C GLY A 582 -10.24 -48.12 -13.36
N VAL A 583 -11.49 -47.75 -13.08
CA VAL A 583 -12.43 -47.24 -14.10
C VAL A 583 -12.05 -45.83 -14.55
N GLY A 584 -11.64 -44.96 -13.63
CA GLY A 584 -11.13 -43.63 -13.94
C GLY A 584 -9.87 -43.67 -14.81
N GLY A 585 -8.98 -44.63 -14.59
CA GLY A 585 -7.82 -44.86 -15.45
C GLY A 585 -8.23 -45.17 -16.89
N ARG A 586 -9.31 -45.93 -17.09
CA ARG A 586 -9.80 -46.35 -18.41
C ARG A 586 -10.62 -45.29 -19.15
N TYR A 587 -11.36 -44.45 -18.43
CA TYR A 587 -12.28 -43.49 -19.04
C TYR A 587 -11.86 -42.03 -18.89
N CYS A 588 -11.02 -41.72 -17.92
CA CYS A 588 -10.65 -40.35 -17.56
C CYS A 588 -9.15 -40.07 -17.66
N ASN A 589 -8.30 -41.08 -17.93
CA ASN A 589 -6.84 -40.92 -18.08
C ASN A 589 -6.30 -41.74 -19.26
N THR A 590 -7.09 -41.93 -20.32
CA THR A 590 -6.73 -42.71 -21.51
C THR A 590 -6.45 -41.78 -22.70
N PRO A 591 -5.26 -41.86 -23.33
CA PRO A 591 -4.88 -41.09 -24.52
C PRO A 591 -5.87 -41.16 -25.68
#